data_AF-A0A2V6DLM5-F1
#
_entry.id   AF-A0A2V6DLM5-F1
#
_cell.length_a   1.000
_cell.length_b   1.000
_cell.length_c   1.000
_cell.angle_alpha   90.00
_cell.angle_beta   90.00
_cell.angle_gamma   90.00
#
_symmetry.space_group_name_H-M   'P 1'
#
loop_
_entity.id
_entity.type
_entity.pdbx_description
1 polymer ?
#
loop_
_entity_poly.entity_id
_entity_poly.type
_entity_poly.pdbx_seq_one_letter_code
_entity_poly.pdbx_strand_id
1 'polypeptide(L)'
;MIKGFTAGSMLDSYFHPYSHSLITAVLWSGVAALCYKPLCRWLGFRYTKSAALIVGAAVFSHWILDLIAHPRDLPIYDNSAKVGFGLWNYRNPEFALEIALLALGICLYLSRNIMPAIRKRAVISFGIVLLVVQIGDTYVPRAALTDRATALGVWIFYTLFVLVALIIEKLRTPAAK
;
A
#
# COMPACT_ATOMS: atom_id res chain seq x y z
N MET A 1 8.25 -3.75 -17.68
CA MET A 1 8.78 -2.44 -17.22
C MET A 1 9.50 -1.73 -18.37
N ILE A 2 9.33 -0.42 -18.51
CA ILE A 2 9.99 0.41 -19.54
C ILE A 2 10.85 1.48 -18.85
N LYS A 3 12.15 1.50 -19.16
CA LYS A 3 13.07 2.49 -18.57
C LYS A 3 12.66 3.90 -19.00
N GLY A 4 12.44 4.78 -18.02
CA GLY A 4 12.08 6.18 -18.26
C GLY A 4 10.64 6.39 -18.73
N PHE A 5 9.73 5.43 -18.49
CA PHE A 5 8.30 5.58 -18.79
C PHE A 5 7.69 6.83 -18.15
N THR A 6 7.94 7.01 -16.85
CA THR A 6 7.73 8.28 -16.13
C THR A 6 8.96 8.62 -15.30
N ALA A 7 8.99 9.79 -14.65
CA ALA A 7 10.11 10.19 -13.82
C ALA A 7 10.18 9.43 -12.48
N GLY A 8 9.01 9.07 -11.91
CA GLY A 8 8.88 8.34 -10.65
C GLY A 8 8.78 6.82 -10.82
N SER A 9 8.25 6.33 -11.96
CA SER A 9 7.98 4.90 -12.16
C SER A 9 8.36 4.39 -13.56
N MET A 10 8.90 3.16 -13.60
CA MET A 10 9.18 2.40 -14.84
C MET A 10 8.06 1.42 -15.21
N LEU A 11 6.95 1.41 -14.46
CA LEU A 11 5.82 0.52 -14.70
C LEU A 11 4.93 1.08 -15.81
N ASP A 12 4.92 0.41 -16.95
CA ASP A 12 3.92 0.64 -18.00
C ASP A 12 2.72 -0.29 -17.74
N SER A 13 1.59 0.35 -17.44
CA SER A 13 0.34 -0.26 -17.02
C SER A 13 -0.59 -0.51 -18.21
N TYR A 14 -0.04 -1.13 -19.26
CA TYR A 14 -0.67 -1.20 -20.56
C TYR A 14 -2.04 -1.91 -20.53
N PHE A 15 -2.18 -3.03 -19.80
CA PHE A 15 -3.44 -3.78 -19.74
C PHE A 15 -3.56 -4.62 -18.46
N HIS A 16 -4.45 -4.23 -17.56
CA HIS A 16 -4.79 -4.98 -16.33
C HIS A 16 -6.22 -4.68 -15.84
N PRO A 17 -7.24 -4.95 -16.68
CA PRO A 17 -8.62 -4.53 -16.44
C PRO A 17 -9.26 -5.17 -15.20
N TYR A 18 -8.76 -6.34 -14.77
CA TYR A 18 -9.32 -7.09 -13.66
C TYR A 18 -8.86 -6.60 -12.27
N SER A 19 -7.73 -5.91 -12.20
CA SER A 19 -7.14 -5.49 -10.92
C SER A 19 -7.24 -3.99 -10.67
N HIS A 20 -7.05 -3.14 -11.68
CA HIS A 20 -6.96 -1.68 -11.49
C HIS A 20 -8.06 -0.88 -12.21
N SER A 21 -9.11 -1.52 -12.73
CA SER A 21 -10.26 -0.77 -13.25
C SER A 21 -11.11 -0.19 -12.11
N LEU A 22 -11.73 0.96 -12.35
CA LEU A 22 -12.65 1.58 -11.38
C LEU A 22 -13.75 0.60 -10.95
N ILE A 23 -14.34 -0.10 -11.91
CA ILE A 23 -15.42 -1.06 -11.65
C ILE A 23 -14.91 -2.20 -10.78
N THR A 24 -13.75 -2.78 -11.10
CA THR A 24 -13.18 -3.85 -10.28
C THR A 24 -12.76 -3.37 -8.89
N ALA A 25 -12.25 -2.14 -8.76
CA ALA A 25 -11.92 -1.55 -7.47
C ALA A 25 -13.16 -1.42 -6.57
N VAL A 26 -14.29 -0.95 -7.12
CA VAL A 26 -15.58 -0.90 -6.39
C VAL A 26 -16.04 -2.31 -5.98
N LEU A 27 -15.98 -3.28 -6.90
CA LEU A 27 -16.37 -4.66 -6.61
C LEU A 27 -15.50 -5.27 -5.50
N TRP A 28 -14.18 -5.17 -5.59
CA TRP A 28 -13.26 -5.69 -4.56
C TRP A 28 -13.43 -5.00 -3.21
N SER A 29 -13.76 -3.70 -3.20
CA SER A 29 -14.10 -2.96 -1.98
C SER A 29 -15.36 -3.50 -1.31
N GLY A 30 -16.39 -3.80 -2.11
CA GLY A 30 -17.61 -4.46 -1.64
C GLY A 30 -17.32 -5.86 -1.09
N VAL A 31 -16.56 -6.68 -1.83
CA VAL A 31 -16.15 -8.02 -1.40
C VAL A 31 -15.38 -7.96 -0.07
N ALA A 32 -14.41 -7.05 0.08
CA ALA A 32 -13.65 -6.89 1.32
C ALA A 32 -14.54 -6.53 2.51
N ALA A 33 -15.47 -5.59 2.33
CA ALA A 33 -16.44 -5.21 3.37
C ALA A 33 -17.37 -6.37 3.76
N LEU A 34 -17.83 -7.15 2.78
CA LEU A 34 -18.68 -8.32 3.01
C LEU A 34 -17.93 -9.47 3.71
N CYS A 35 -16.68 -9.74 3.30
CA CYS A 35 -15.83 -10.78 3.86
C CYS A 35 -15.32 -10.45 5.27
N TYR A 36 -15.35 -9.19 5.70
CA TYR A 36 -14.92 -8.79 7.03
C TYR A 36 -15.70 -9.51 8.15
N LYS A 37 -17.03 -9.66 8.00
CA LYS A 37 -17.88 -10.32 9.01
C LYS A 37 -17.54 -11.79 9.22
N PRO A 38 -17.51 -12.67 8.19
CA PRO A 38 -17.13 -14.07 8.38
C PRO A 38 -15.68 -14.20 8.87
N LEU A 39 -14.76 -13.34 8.44
CA LEU A 39 -13.38 -13.35 8.92
C LEU A 39 -13.27 -13.05 10.42
N CYS A 40 -13.97 -12.01 10.91
CA CYS A 40 -14.03 -11.73 12.34
C CYS A 40 -14.61 -12.90 13.15
N ARG A 41 -15.65 -13.57 12.63
CA ARG A 41 -16.24 -14.75 13.27
C ARG A 41 -15.25 -15.90 13.36
N TRP A 42 -14.54 -16.19 12.28
CA TRP A 42 -13.54 -17.26 12.24
C TRP A 42 -12.36 -17.01 13.19
N LEU A 43 -11.92 -15.76 13.32
CA LEU A 43 -10.81 -15.36 14.19
C LEU A 43 -11.23 -15.03 15.64
N GLY A 44 -12.53 -15.07 15.96
CA GLY A 44 -13.04 -14.70 17.28
C GLY A 44 -13.01 -13.19 17.60
N PHE A 45 -12.90 -12.33 16.58
CA PHE A 45 -12.93 -10.87 16.75
C PHE A 45 -14.35 -10.29 16.75
N ARG A 46 -14.54 -9.17 17.44
CA ARG A 46 -15.82 -8.46 17.47
C ARG A 46 -16.08 -7.75 16.14
N TYR A 47 -17.16 -8.13 15.47
CA TYR A 47 -17.63 -7.46 14.26
C TYR A 47 -18.30 -6.12 14.59
N THR A 48 -17.99 -5.09 13.80
CA THR A 48 -18.75 -3.83 13.75
C THR A 48 -18.99 -3.42 12.29
N LYS A 49 -20.16 -2.83 12.01
CA LYS A 49 -20.51 -2.35 10.67
C LYS A 49 -19.58 -1.23 10.21
N SER A 50 -19.21 -0.33 11.10
CA SER A 50 -18.28 0.77 10.82
C SER A 50 -16.90 0.25 10.40
N ALA A 51 -16.34 -0.75 11.09
CA ALA A 51 -15.06 -1.34 10.70
C ALA A 51 -15.13 -2.01 9.32
N ALA A 52 -16.24 -2.69 8.99
CA ALA A 52 -16.44 -3.28 7.67
C ALA A 52 -16.43 -2.21 6.56
N LEU A 53 -17.10 -1.07 6.79
CA LEU A 53 -17.11 0.05 5.86
C LEU A 53 -15.72 0.70 5.74
N ILE A 54 -14.98 0.84 6.85
CA ILE A 54 -13.60 1.35 6.82
C ILE A 54 -12.70 0.42 6.01
N VAL A 55 -12.84 -0.91 6.15
CA VAL A 55 -12.09 -1.88 5.35
C VAL A 55 -12.41 -1.73 3.86
N GLY A 56 -13.69 -1.63 3.49
CA GLY A 56 -14.09 -1.40 2.10
C GLY A 56 -13.56 -0.07 1.54
N ALA A 57 -13.65 1.02 2.33
CA ALA A 57 -13.13 2.33 1.94
C ALA A 57 -11.61 2.34 1.81
N ALA A 58 -10.90 1.63 2.71
CA ALA A 58 -9.45 1.47 2.64
C ALA A 58 -9.04 0.72 1.37
N VAL A 59 -9.77 -0.35 1.01
CA VAL A 59 -9.57 -1.01 -0.29
C VAL A 59 -9.82 0.01 -1.40
N PHE A 60 -10.98 0.65 -1.49
CA PHE A 60 -11.28 1.60 -2.59
C PHE A 60 -10.27 2.74 -2.73
N SER A 61 -9.67 3.18 -1.63
CA SER A 61 -8.68 4.26 -1.63
C SER A 61 -7.48 3.99 -2.54
N HIS A 62 -7.12 2.72 -2.81
CA HIS A 62 -6.03 2.39 -3.74
C HIS A 62 -6.29 3.01 -5.12
N TRP A 63 -7.50 2.84 -5.67
CA TRP A 63 -7.83 3.33 -7.01
C TRP A 63 -7.80 4.87 -7.08
N ILE A 64 -8.19 5.54 -5.99
CA ILE A 64 -8.11 7.01 -5.91
C ILE A 64 -6.64 7.48 -5.89
N LEU A 65 -5.78 6.79 -5.15
CA LEU A 65 -4.35 7.08 -5.14
C LEU A 65 -3.73 6.78 -6.51
N ASP A 66 -4.14 5.70 -7.17
CA ASP A 66 -3.72 5.36 -8.52
C ASP A 66 -4.14 6.44 -9.51
N LEU A 67 -5.37 6.96 -9.41
CA LEU A 67 -5.85 8.06 -10.28
C LEU A 67 -4.95 9.30 -10.18
N ILE A 68 -4.42 9.59 -8.99
CA ILE A 68 -3.49 10.70 -8.78
C ILE A 68 -2.11 10.36 -9.35
N ALA A 69 -1.61 9.16 -9.06
CA ALA A 69 -0.26 8.71 -9.39
C ALA A 69 -0.05 8.47 -10.90
N HIS A 70 -0.92 7.65 -11.48
CA HIS A 70 -0.76 7.12 -12.83
C HIS A 70 -0.85 8.22 -13.89
N PRO A 71 -0.06 8.12 -14.98
CA PRO A 71 -0.34 8.85 -16.21
C PRO A 71 -1.70 8.41 -16.79
N ARG A 72 -2.07 8.84 -18.00
CA ARG A 72 -3.38 8.49 -18.62
C ARG A 72 -3.45 7.01 -19.06
N ASP A 73 -3.11 6.09 -18.18
CA ASP A 73 -3.05 4.66 -18.39
C ASP A 73 -3.98 3.84 -17.45
N LEU A 74 -4.65 4.48 -16.48
CA LEU A 74 -5.52 3.82 -15.50
C LEU A 74 -6.93 3.55 -16.06
N PRO A 75 -7.39 2.29 -16.15
CA PRO A 75 -8.68 1.98 -16.77
C PRO A 75 -9.89 2.35 -15.90
N ILE A 76 -10.98 2.80 -16.53
CA ILE A 76 -12.30 2.90 -15.89
C ILE A 76 -13.06 1.57 -16.01
N TYR A 77 -13.16 1.07 -17.25
CA TYR A 77 -13.77 -0.20 -17.62
C TYR A 77 -13.01 -0.82 -18.78
N ASP A 78 -12.51 -2.04 -18.56
CA ASP A 78 -11.69 -2.75 -19.52
C ASP A 78 -10.55 -1.86 -20.07
N ASN A 79 -10.26 -1.90 -21.37
CA ASN A 79 -9.28 -1.02 -22.03
C ASN A 79 -9.91 0.17 -22.76
N SER A 80 -11.21 0.42 -22.54
CA SER A 80 -12.01 1.33 -23.37
C SER A 80 -11.81 2.82 -23.04
N ALA A 81 -11.59 3.14 -21.77
CA ALA A 81 -11.39 4.50 -21.28
C ALA A 81 -10.34 4.51 -20.17
N LYS A 82 -9.32 5.35 -20.33
CA LYS A 82 -8.21 5.50 -19.39
C LYS A 82 -8.11 6.93 -18.85
N VAL A 83 -7.80 7.04 -17.57
CA VAL A 83 -7.67 8.29 -16.81
C VAL A 83 -6.35 8.30 -16.05
N GLY A 84 -6.05 9.41 -15.36
CA GLY A 84 -4.84 9.58 -14.56
C GLY A 84 -4.37 11.03 -14.59
N PHE A 85 -3.97 11.55 -13.43
CA PHE A 85 -3.46 12.92 -13.28
C PHE A 85 -1.94 13.01 -13.50
N GLY A 86 -1.23 11.88 -13.46
CA GLY A 86 0.16 11.79 -13.88
C GLY A 86 1.16 12.34 -12.87
N LEU A 87 0.94 12.17 -11.56
CA LEU A 87 1.91 12.59 -10.55
C LEU A 87 3.26 11.87 -10.71
N TRP A 88 3.29 10.63 -11.24
CA TRP A 88 4.52 9.92 -11.58
C TRP A 88 5.41 10.63 -12.61
N ASN A 89 4.88 11.59 -13.37
CA ASN A 89 5.72 12.45 -14.21
C ASN A 89 6.63 13.40 -13.39
N TYR A 90 6.33 13.56 -12.10
CA TYR A 90 7.03 14.46 -11.18
C TYR A 90 7.58 13.68 -9.98
N ARG A 91 8.79 13.16 -10.13
CA ARG A 91 9.48 12.33 -9.12
C ARG A 91 9.50 12.93 -7.70
N ASN A 92 9.83 14.22 -7.56
CA ASN A 92 9.93 14.83 -6.23
C ASN A 92 8.55 15.04 -5.56
N PRO A 93 7.52 15.57 -6.25
CA PRO A 93 6.16 15.62 -5.72
C PRO A 93 5.56 14.26 -5.35
N GLU A 94 5.76 13.24 -6.17
CA GLU A 94 5.33 11.87 -5.87
C GLU A 94 6.00 11.38 -4.59
N PHE A 95 7.33 11.39 -4.53
CA PHE A 95 8.07 10.95 -3.34
C PHE A 95 7.60 11.69 -2.08
N ALA A 96 7.39 13.01 -2.16
CA ALA A 96 6.90 13.80 -1.03
C ALA A 96 5.51 13.32 -0.55
N LEU A 97 4.60 13.00 -1.48
CA LEU A 97 3.28 12.46 -1.15
C LEU A 97 3.39 11.08 -0.46
N GLU A 98 4.22 10.19 -0.98
CA GLU A 98 4.41 8.84 -0.42
C GLU A 98 4.97 8.90 1.01
N ILE A 99 5.99 9.74 1.24
CA ILE A 99 6.56 9.92 2.58
C ILE A 99 5.56 10.58 3.54
N ALA A 100 4.75 11.53 3.05
CA ALA A 100 3.69 12.13 3.86
C ALA A 100 2.63 11.09 4.28
N LEU A 101 2.22 10.20 3.37
CA LEU A 101 1.28 9.12 3.66
C LEU A 101 1.88 8.10 4.65
N LEU A 102 3.14 7.71 4.47
CA LEU A 102 3.85 6.84 5.40
C LEU A 102 3.92 7.44 6.81
N ALA A 103 4.35 8.70 6.91
CA ALA A 103 4.45 9.42 8.18
C ALA A 103 3.07 9.55 8.85
N LEU A 104 2.04 9.93 8.08
CA LEU A 104 0.67 10.03 8.58
C LEU A 104 0.16 8.69 9.12
N GLY A 105 0.38 7.60 8.38
CA GLY A 105 0.01 6.25 8.81
C GLY A 105 0.67 5.86 10.13
N ILE A 106 1.97 6.12 10.28
CA ILE A 106 2.72 5.88 11.53
C ILE A 106 2.16 6.76 12.66
N CYS A 107 1.96 8.06 12.42
CA CYS A 107 1.41 8.99 13.40
C CYS A 107 0.02 8.56 13.89
N LEU A 108 -0.87 8.18 12.98
CA LEU A 108 -2.20 7.68 13.33
C LEU A 108 -2.14 6.38 14.13
N TYR A 109 -1.30 5.42 13.69
CA TYR A 109 -1.13 4.15 14.38
C TYR A 109 -0.60 4.34 15.81
N LEU A 110 0.43 5.17 15.99
CA LEU A 110 1.01 5.46 17.31
C LEU A 110 0.05 6.25 18.21
N SER A 111 -0.77 7.14 17.64
CA SER A 111 -1.70 7.98 18.40
C SER A 111 -2.97 7.24 18.84
N ARG A 112 -3.37 6.19 18.11
CA ARG A 112 -4.60 5.42 18.38
C ARG A 112 -4.37 4.14 19.18
N ASN A 113 -3.13 3.71 19.37
CA ASN A 113 -2.82 2.46 20.06
C ASN A 113 -1.99 2.72 21.33
N ILE A 114 -2.49 2.23 22.46
CA ILE A 114 -1.69 2.14 23.69
C ILE A 114 -0.73 0.96 23.54
N MET A 115 0.57 1.22 23.70
CA MET A 115 1.59 0.21 23.46
C MET A 115 2.84 0.42 24.32
N PRO A 116 3.59 -0.66 24.62
CA PRO A 116 4.84 -0.53 25.35
C PRO A 116 5.90 0.21 24.53
N ALA A 117 6.86 0.83 25.23
CA ALA A 117 7.92 1.63 24.61
C ALA A 117 8.73 0.85 23.56
N ILE A 118 8.95 -0.46 23.78
CA ILE A 118 9.65 -1.31 22.82
C ILE A 118 8.93 -1.43 21.49
N ARG A 119 7.59 -1.61 21.51
CA ARG A 119 6.77 -1.68 20.29
C ARG A 119 6.73 -0.33 19.59
N LYS A 120 6.59 0.76 20.35
CA LYS A 120 6.64 2.13 19.80
C LYS A 120 7.96 2.39 19.05
N ARG A 121 9.09 2.05 19.67
CA ARG A 121 10.42 2.18 19.01
C ARG A 121 10.51 1.32 17.77
N ALA A 122 10.05 0.06 17.82
CA ALA A 122 10.08 -0.84 16.68
C ALA A 122 9.25 -0.33 15.49
N VAL A 123 8.05 0.23 15.73
CA VAL A 123 7.22 0.85 14.68
C VAL A 123 7.93 2.04 14.03
N ILE A 124 8.54 2.92 14.83
CA ILE A 124 9.27 4.09 14.32
C ILE A 124 10.49 3.62 13.51
N SER A 125 11.26 2.67 14.03
CA SER A 125 12.42 2.09 13.34
C SER A 125 12.02 1.43 12.02
N PHE A 126 10.90 0.70 11.99
CA PHE A 126 10.38 0.11 10.76
C PHE A 126 9.97 1.17 9.75
N GLY A 127 9.30 2.25 10.20
CA GLY A 127 9.01 3.41 9.36
C GLY A 127 10.25 4.06 8.74
N ILE A 128 11.33 4.20 9.51
CA ILE A 128 12.61 4.72 9.02
C ILE A 128 13.21 3.77 7.97
N VAL A 129 13.16 2.44 8.20
CA VAL A 129 13.61 1.46 7.22
C VAL A 129 12.82 1.58 5.91
N LEU A 130 11.49 1.70 5.99
CA LEU A 130 10.65 1.91 4.80
C LEU A 130 10.98 3.21 4.07
N LEU A 131 11.27 4.30 4.80
CA LEU A 131 11.74 5.54 4.21
C LEU A 131 13.07 5.36 3.47
N VAL A 132 14.05 4.65 4.05
CA VAL A 132 15.33 4.37 3.38
C VAL A 132 15.12 3.52 2.12
N VAL A 133 14.26 2.50 2.19
CA VAL A 133 13.88 1.69 1.02
C VAL A 133 13.26 2.57 -0.05
N GLN A 134 12.35 3.48 0.30
CA GLN A 134 11.71 4.39 -0.65
C GLN A 134 12.71 5.34 -1.31
N ILE A 135 13.63 5.93 -0.54
CA ILE A 135 14.71 6.76 -1.09
C ILE A 135 15.54 5.96 -2.10
N GLY A 136 15.86 4.71 -1.74
CA GLY A 136 16.55 3.77 -2.62
C GLY A 136 15.79 3.53 -3.92
N ASP A 137 14.50 3.24 -3.83
CA ASP A 137 13.64 2.94 -4.97
C ASP A 137 13.52 4.13 -5.95
N THR A 138 13.35 5.33 -5.41
CA THR A 138 13.11 6.57 -6.18
C THR A 138 14.39 7.18 -6.77
N TYR A 139 15.50 7.19 -6.02
CA TYR A 139 16.67 7.99 -6.37
C TYR A 139 17.89 7.19 -6.82
N VAL A 140 18.00 5.91 -6.46
CA VAL A 140 19.15 5.10 -6.88
C VAL A 140 18.96 4.64 -8.32
N PRO A 141 19.86 5.03 -9.26
CA PRO A 141 19.74 4.62 -10.64
C PRO A 141 19.82 3.08 -10.75
N ARG A 142 18.84 2.47 -11.41
CA ARG A 142 18.80 1.02 -11.66
C ARG A 142 18.34 0.72 -13.08
N ALA A 143 18.76 -0.44 -13.60
CA ALA A 143 18.21 -0.98 -14.83
C ALA A 143 16.77 -1.45 -14.61
N ALA A 144 15.93 -1.35 -15.64
CA ALA A 144 14.60 -1.93 -15.61
C ALA A 144 14.71 -3.45 -15.45
N LEU A 145 14.00 -3.99 -14.46
CA LEU A 145 13.93 -5.43 -14.24
C LEU A 145 13.00 -6.08 -15.27
N THR A 146 13.16 -7.38 -15.49
CA THR A 146 12.18 -8.18 -16.24
C THR A 146 10.85 -8.23 -15.49
N ASP A 147 9.75 -8.47 -16.21
CA ASP A 147 8.41 -8.53 -15.58
C ASP A 147 8.35 -9.61 -14.50
N ARG A 148 8.97 -10.77 -14.74
CA ARG A 148 9.08 -11.86 -13.76
C ARG A 148 9.87 -11.44 -12.52
N ALA A 149 11.02 -10.77 -12.68
CA ALA A 149 11.82 -10.31 -11.55
C ALA A 149 11.10 -9.22 -10.75
N THR A 150 10.40 -8.31 -11.44
CA THR A 150 9.57 -7.28 -10.82
C THR A 150 8.46 -7.90 -9.99
N ALA A 151 7.70 -8.85 -10.56
CA ALA A 151 6.65 -9.56 -9.85
C ALA A 151 7.19 -10.31 -8.62
N LEU A 152 8.25 -11.10 -8.78
CA LEU A 152 8.86 -11.81 -7.65
C LEU A 152 9.34 -10.86 -6.56
N GLY A 153 9.96 -9.74 -6.93
CA GLY A 153 10.39 -8.69 -6.01
C GLY A 153 9.21 -8.16 -5.18
N VAL A 154 8.13 -7.73 -5.84
CA VAL A 154 6.93 -7.22 -5.16
C VAL A 154 6.37 -8.24 -4.17
N TRP A 155 6.21 -9.50 -4.59
CA TRP A 155 5.69 -10.56 -3.72
C TRP A 155 6.59 -10.81 -2.50
N ILE A 156 7.91 -10.88 -2.69
CA ILE A 156 8.87 -11.10 -1.61
C ILE A 156 8.86 -9.95 -0.63
N PHE A 157 9.02 -8.71 -1.10
CA PHE A 157 9.13 -7.53 -0.23
C PHE A 157 7.82 -7.27 0.52
N TYR A 158 6.66 -7.37 -0.15
CA TYR A 158 5.38 -7.15 0.53
C TYR A 158 5.10 -8.23 1.57
N THR A 159 5.42 -9.49 1.28
CA THR A 159 5.31 -10.57 2.27
C THR A 159 6.24 -10.31 3.47
N LEU A 160 7.49 -9.91 3.21
CA LEU A 160 8.45 -9.60 4.27
C LEU A 160 7.97 -8.44 5.15
N PHE A 161 7.47 -7.35 4.56
CA PHE A 161 6.95 -6.20 5.31
C PHE A 161 5.76 -6.57 6.18
N VAL A 162 4.84 -7.40 5.68
CA VAL A 162 3.72 -7.93 6.48
C VAL A 162 4.23 -8.79 7.64
N LEU A 163 5.20 -9.69 7.40
CA LEU A 163 5.77 -10.52 8.45
C LEU A 163 6.46 -9.69 9.55
N VAL A 164 7.24 -8.68 9.16
CA VAL A 164 7.87 -7.74 10.10
C VAL A 164 6.81 -7.01 10.92
N ALA A 165 5.76 -6.50 10.29
CA ALA A 165 4.65 -5.83 10.98
C ALA A 165 3.96 -6.78 11.99
N LEU A 166 3.74 -8.05 11.63
CA LEU A 166 3.17 -9.06 12.53
C LEU A 166 4.10 -9.38 13.72
N ILE A 167 5.41 -9.40 13.51
CA ILE A 167 6.39 -9.58 14.59
C ILE A 167 6.35 -8.38 15.54
N ILE A 168 6.32 -7.16 14.99
CA ILE A 168 6.24 -5.92 15.77
C ILE A 168 4.97 -5.89 16.62
N GLU A 169 3.82 -6.31 16.06
CA GLU A 169 2.54 -6.33 16.80
C GLU A 169 2.60 -7.25 18.03
N LYS A 170 3.38 -8.34 17.95
CA LYS A 170 3.57 -9.30 19.05
C LYS A 170 4.55 -8.82 20.13
N LEU A 171 5.27 -7.71 19.94
CA LEU A 171 6.18 -7.18 20.95
C LEU A 171 5.38 -6.68 22.18
N ARG A 172 5.58 -7.35 23.31
CA ARG A 172 5.01 -7.00 24.61
C ARG A 172 6.15 -6.75 25.60
N THR A 173 5.89 -5.96 26.65
CA THR A 173 6.83 -5.89 27.78
C THR A 173 6.87 -7.27 28.44
N PRO A 174 8.05 -7.83 28.73
CA PRO A 174 8.14 -9.00 29.61
C PRO A 174 7.43 -8.67 30.93
N ALA A 175 6.69 -9.64 31.49
CA ALA A 175 6.17 -9.48 32.84
C ALA A 175 7.37 -9.25 33.78
N ALA A 176 7.32 -8.20 34.59
CA ALA A 176 8.30 -7.99 35.64
C ALA A 176 8.29 -9.23 36.54
N LYS A 177 9.47 -9.86 36.71
CA LYS A 177 9.67 -10.91 37.71
C LYS A 177 9.69 -10.31 39.10
#